data_AF-A0A9N9BI24-F1
#
_entry.id   AF-A0A9N9BI24-F1
#
_cell.length_a   1.000
_cell.length_b   1.000
_cell.length_c   1.000
_cell.angle_alpha   90.00
_cell.angle_beta   90.00
_cell.angle_gamma   90.00
#
_symmetry.space_group_name_H-M   'P 1'
#
loop_
_entity.id
_entity.type
_entity.pdbx_description
1 polymer ?
#
loop_
_entity_poly.entity_id
_entity_poly.type
_entity_poly.pdbx_seq_one_letter_code
_entity_poly.pdbx_strand_id
1 'polypeptide(L)'
;MTEISSGKKSFDGIPFDIILAIKILKGNRPEFGKGTPKCYVKLAKRCMDSDPNERPTATIISSRIVAWIDEMEQKDEKEQKDDYDIKKQFLKADKLIPKIETPTYPSHIYTSKLIDTKEINKALN
;
A
#
# COMPACT_ATOMS: atom_id res chain seq x y z
N MET A 1 -1.21 -0.81 -4.27
CA MET A 1 -1.96 -0.10 -3.20
C MET A 1 -1.18 1.07 -2.64
N THR A 2 0.06 0.88 -2.19
CA THR A 2 0.95 1.95 -1.71
C THR A 2 1.22 3.03 -2.76
N GLU A 3 1.33 2.66 -4.04
CA GLU A 3 1.53 3.63 -5.13
C GLU A 3 0.31 4.54 -5.33
N ILE A 4 -0.91 3.99 -5.31
CA ILE A 4 -2.16 4.77 -5.34
C ILE A 4 -2.23 5.73 -4.15
N SER A 5 -1.82 5.24 -2.97
CA SER A 5 -1.85 5.98 -1.71
C SER A 5 -0.82 7.12 -1.65
N SER A 6 0.38 6.91 -2.21
CA SER A 6 1.51 7.84 -2.10
C SER A 6 1.78 8.66 -3.36
N GLY A 7 1.21 8.29 -4.50
CA GLY A 7 1.56 8.83 -5.82
C GLY A 7 2.97 8.46 -6.29
N LYS A 8 3.74 7.69 -5.49
CA LYS A 8 5.14 7.33 -5.76
C LYS A 8 5.26 5.86 -6.09
N LYS A 9 6.27 5.51 -6.88
CA LYS A 9 6.58 4.11 -7.19
C LYS A 9 7.02 3.38 -5.92
N SER A 10 6.79 2.08 -5.88
CA SER A 10 7.24 1.25 -4.76
C SER A 10 8.76 1.32 -4.62
N PHE A 11 9.25 1.59 -3.40
CA PHE A 11 10.68 1.78 -3.12
C PHE A 11 11.33 2.88 -3.98
N ASP A 12 10.60 3.99 -4.17
CA ASP A 12 11.03 5.15 -4.95
C ASP A 12 12.45 5.62 -4.57
N GLY A 13 13.31 5.83 -5.58
CA GLY A 13 14.70 6.25 -5.39
C GLY A 13 15.65 5.18 -4.82
N ILE A 14 15.19 3.94 -4.59
CA ILE A 14 16.02 2.84 -4.09
C ILE A 14 16.40 1.92 -5.27
N PRO A 15 17.70 1.61 -5.46
CA PRO A 15 18.11 0.64 -6.47
C PRO A 15 17.47 -0.73 -6.25
N PHE A 16 16.94 -1.32 -7.32
CA PHE A 16 16.44 -2.70 -7.28
C PHE A 16 17.65 -3.63 -7.35
N ASP A 17 18.17 -4.03 -6.21
CA ASP A 17 19.35 -4.90 -6.07
C ASP A 17 19.18 -5.91 -4.94
N ILE A 18 20.22 -6.71 -4.68
CA ILE A 18 20.21 -7.72 -3.61
C ILE A 18 20.00 -7.11 -2.22
N ILE A 19 20.47 -5.88 -1.99
CA ILE A 19 20.33 -5.19 -0.71
C ILE A 19 18.85 -4.88 -0.46
N LEU A 20 18.13 -4.38 -1.48
CA LEU A 20 16.69 -4.16 -1.39
C LEU A 20 15.94 -5.48 -1.14
N ALA A 21 16.30 -6.55 -1.85
CA ALA A 21 15.67 -7.86 -1.65
C ALA A 21 15.82 -8.36 -0.20
N ILE A 22 17.02 -8.26 0.39
CA ILE A 22 17.26 -8.62 1.80
C ILE A 22 16.43 -7.76 2.74
N LYS A 23 16.34 -6.44 2.50
CA LYS A 23 15.50 -5.55 3.32
C LYS A 23 14.03 -5.98 3.29
N ILE A 24 13.50 -6.33 2.12
CA ILE A 24 12.12 -6.81 1.97
C ILE A 24 11.91 -8.12 2.75
N LEU A 25 12.84 -9.06 2.67
CA LEU A 25 12.77 -10.33 3.43
C LEU A 25 12.81 -10.09 4.94
N LYS A 26 13.52 -9.06 5.40
CA LYS A 26 13.54 -8.61 6.81
C LYS A 26 12.32 -7.77 7.23
N GLY A 27 11.29 -7.70 6.40
CA GLY A 27 10.04 -7.02 6.74
C GLY A 27 9.95 -5.56 6.28
N ASN A 28 10.93 -5.04 5.53
CA ASN A 28 10.81 -3.71 4.93
C ASN A 28 9.64 -3.70 3.93
N ARG A 29 8.76 -2.69 4.02
CA ARG A 29 7.59 -2.53 3.15
C ARG A 29 7.49 -1.09 2.66
N PRO A 30 6.87 -0.85 1.49
CA PRO A 30 6.68 0.51 1.01
C PRO A 30 5.80 1.32 1.97
N GLU A 31 6.08 2.61 2.05
CA GLU A 31 5.34 3.55 2.89
C GLU A 31 4.03 3.99 2.23
N PHE A 32 3.11 4.49 3.04
CA PHE A 32 1.84 5.05 2.59
C PHE A 32 1.91 6.58 2.55
N GLY A 33 1.19 7.19 1.62
CA GLY A 33 1.06 8.64 1.57
C GLY A 33 0.40 9.21 2.84
N LYS A 34 0.79 10.43 3.21
CA LYS A 34 0.18 11.14 4.34
C LYS A 34 -1.32 11.30 4.10
N GLY A 35 -2.13 10.94 5.09
CA GLY A 35 -3.58 11.04 5.00
C GLY A 35 -4.28 9.82 4.42
N THR A 36 -3.55 8.78 4.02
CA THR A 36 -4.15 7.52 3.56
C THR A 36 -5.14 6.96 4.59
N PRO A 37 -6.37 6.57 4.17
CA PRO A 37 -7.37 6.00 5.07
C PRO A 37 -6.83 4.80 5.87
N LYS A 38 -7.14 4.73 7.17
CA LYS A 38 -6.67 3.65 8.04
C LYS A 38 -7.19 2.29 7.58
N CYS A 39 -8.42 2.22 7.08
CA CYS A 39 -9.00 1.00 6.49
C CYS A 39 -8.17 0.49 5.30
N TYR A 40 -7.73 1.40 4.42
CA TYR A 40 -6.90 1.10 3.25
C TYR A 40 -5.50 0.62 3.66
N VAL A 41 -4.86 1.30 4.62
CA VAL A 41 -3.55 0.89 5.18
C VAL A 41 -3.64 -0.52 5.78
N LYS A 42 -4.69 -0.81 6.55
CA LYS A 42 -4.91 -2.12 7.18
C LYS A 42 -5.04 -3.23 6.12
N LEU A 43 -5.80 -3.00 5.05
CA LEU A 43 -5.92 -3.95 3.94
C LEU A 43 -4.59 -4.16 3.23
N ALA A 44 -3.91 -3.08 2.86
CA ALA A 44 -2.65 -3.14 2.13
C ALA A 44 -1.53 -3.82 2.93
N LYS A 45 -1.46 -3.61 4.25
CA LYS A 45 -0.51 -4.32 5.12
C LYS A 45 -0.73 -5.83 5.08
N ARG A 46 -1.99 -6.29 5.13
CA ARG A 46 -2.32 -7.73 4.99
C ARG A 46 -1.93 -8.28 3.62
N CYS A 47 -2.10 -7.51 2.55
CA CYS A 47 -1.67 -7.93 1.21
C CYS A 47 -0.14 -8.16 1.10
N MET A 48 0.64 -7.52 1.97
CA MET A 48 2.10 -7.60 2.00
C MET A 48 2.61 -8.34 3.25
N ASP A 49 1.77 -9.16 3.89
CA ASP A 49 2.18 -9.89 5.08
C ASP A 49 3.34 -10.85 4.76
N SER A 50 4.25 -11.00 5.73
CA SER A 50 5.38 -11.92 5.62
C SER A 50 4.88 -13.37 5.59
N ASP A 51 3.82 -13.69 6.33
CA ASP A 51 3.15 -14.99 6.24
C ASP A 51 2.21 -15.00 5.01
N PRO A 52 2.44 -15.87 4.02
CA PRO A 52 1.54 -16.01 2.87
C PRO A 52 0.10 -16.37 3.25
N ASN A 53 -0.12 -17.05 4.39
CA ASN A 53 -1.46 -17.46 4.84
C ASN A 53 -2.29 -16.29 5.36
N GLU A 54 -1.65 -15.22 5.84
CA GLU A 54 -2.32 -14.02 6.32
C GLU A 54 -2.80 -13.10 5.16
N ARG A 55 -2.28 -13.35 3.96
CA ARG A 55 -2.60 -12.57 2.76
C ARG A 55 -4.02 -12.88 2.29
N PRO A 56 -4.86 -11.85 2.08
CA PRO A 56 -6.21 -12.05 1.58
C PRO A 56 -6.19 -12.48 0.11
N THR A 57 -7.18 -13.27 -0.29
CA THR A 57 -7.41 -13.59 -1.71
C THR A 57 -7.89 -12.37 -2.48
N ALA A 58 -7.72 -12.39 -3.81
CA ALA A 58 -8.22 -11.33 -4.68
C ALA A 58 -9.73 -11.10 -4.50
N THR A 59 -10.50 -12.16 -4.29
CA THR A 59 -11.94 -12.08 -4.00
C THR A 59 -12.23 -11.28 -2.74
N ILE A 60 -11.53 -11.56 -1.63
CA ILE A 60 -11.71 -10.83 -0.36
C ILE A 60 -11.32 -9.35 -0.53
N ILE A 61 -10.24 -9.06 -1.26
CA ILE A 61 -9.81 -7.69 -1.55
C ILE A 61 -10.90 -6.96 -2.35
N SER A 62 -11.40 -7.58 -3.42
CA SER A 62 -12.43 -7.01 -4.29
C SER A 62 -13.72 -6.71 -3.51
N SER A 63 -14.23 -7.68 -2.75
CA SER A 63 -15.43 -7.51 -1.94
C SER A 63 -15.30 -6.37 -0.92
N ARG A 64 -14.12 -6.17 -0.32
CA ARG A 64 -13.87 -5.04 0.59
C ARG A 64 -13.89 -3.69 -0.12
N ILE A 65 -13.27 -3.62 -1.30
CA ILE A 65 -13.25 -2.38 -2.09
C ILE A 65 -14.67 -2.01 -2.55
N VAL A 66 -15.45 -2.99 -3.03
CA VAL A 66 -16.86 -2.79 -3.41
C VAL A 66 -17.67 -2.28 -2.21
N ALA A 67 -17.56 -2.93 -1.05
CA ALA A 67 -18.26 -2.49 0.15
C ALA A 67 -17.91 -1.04 0.56
N TRP A 68 -16.66 -0.63 0.37
CA TRP A 68 -16.27 0.77 0.62
C TRP A 68 -16.91 1.73 -0.38
N ILE A 69 -17.00 1.36 -1.66
CA ILE A 69 -17.66 2.17 -2.69
C ILE A 69 -19.15 2.30 -2.37
N ASP A 70 -19.82 1.19 -2.03
CA ASP A 70 -21.24 1.19 -1.66
C ASP A 70 -21.52 2.09 -0.43
N GLU A 71 -20.62 2.10 0.56
CA GLU A 71 -20.72 2.98 1.74
C GLU A 71 -20.52 4.46 1.38
N MET A 72 -19.68 4.77 0.40
CA MET A 72 -19.50 6.14 -0.10
C MET A 72 -20.74 6.68 -0.81
N GLU A 73 -21.49 5.82 -1.49
CA GLU A 73 -22.69 6.17 -2.26
C GLU A 73 -23.97 6.27 -1.42
N GLN A 74 -23.96 5.75 -0.18
CA GLN A 74 -25.09 5.86 0.73
C GLN A 74 -25.36 7.33 1.11
N LYS A 75 -26.65 7.72 1.06
CA LYS A 75 -27.13 9.02 1.53
C LYS A 75 -26.94 9.11 3.04
N ASP A 76 -26.62 10.31 3.53
CA ASP A 76 -26.40 10.59 4.95
C ASP A 76 -27.73 10.56 5.73
N GLU A 77 -28.32 9.37 5.88
CA GLU A 77 -29.60 9.19 6.61
C GLU A 77 -29.39 8.93 8.11
N LYS A 78 -28.13 8.82 8.58
CA LYS A 78 -27.84 8.54 9.99
C LYS A 78 -26.71 9.42 10.50
N GLU A 79 -27.09 10.57 11.05
CA GLU A 79 -26.31 11.18 12.12
C GLU A 79 -26.17 10.16 13.26
N GLN A 80 -24.99 10.10 13.87
CA GLN A 80 -24.63 9.24 15.00
C GLN A 80 -24.11 7.83 14.63
N LYS A 81 -22.83 7.79 14.26
CA LYS A 81 -21.88 6.88 14.92
C LYS A 81 -20.47 7.47 14.89
N ASP A 82 -19.85 7.43 16.07
CA ASP A 82 -18.51 7.96 16.34
C ASP A 82 -17.42 7.33 15.45
N ASP A 83 -16.48 8.17 15.04
CA ASP A 83 -15.09 7.96 14.60
C ASP A 83 -14.67 6.78 13.68
N TYR A 84 -15.57 5.97 13.12
CA TYR A 84 -15.21 4.75 12.34
C TYR A 84 -15.84 4.60 10.95
N ASP A 85 -16.55 5.62 10.48
CA ASP A 85 -17.15 5.63 9.14
C ASP A 85 -16.06 5.61 8.06
N ILE A 86 -16.09 4.62 7.18
CA ILE A 86 -15.13 4.47 6.08
C ILE A 86 -15.23 5.70 5.17
N LYS A 87 -16.45 6.23 4.96
CA LYS A 87 -16.70 7.42 4.17
C LYS A 87 -15.95 8.63 4.68
N LYS A 88 -15.98 8.88 6.00
CA LYS A 88 -15.23 9.98 6.63
C LYS A 88 -13.73 9.86 6.44
N GLN A 89 -13.17 8.64 6.49
CA GLN A 89 -11.74 8.44 6.28
C GLN A 89 -11.31 8.82 4.85
N PHE A 90 -12.09 8.40 3.85
CA PHE A 90 -11.83 8.74 2.44
C PHE A 90 -12.04 10.24 2.17
N LEU A 91 -13.14 10.84 2.65
CA LEU A 91 -13.37 12.29 2.52
C LEU A 91 -12.27 13.15 3.17
N LYS A 92 -11.69 12.67 4.28
CA LYS A 92 -10.54 13.33 4.91
C LYS A 92 -9.27 13.19 4.06
N ALA A 93 -9.06 12.02 3.45
CA ALA A 93 -7.94 11.77 2.56
C ALA A 93 -8.00 12.65 1.30
N ASP A 94 -9.17 12.79 0.67
CA ASP A 94 -9.36 13.58 -0.55
C ASP A 94 -8.94 15.05 -0.38
N LYS A 95 -9.15 15.62 0.81
CA LYS A 95 -8.71 16.99 1.15
C LYS A 95 -7.19 17.16 1.18
N LEU A 96 -6.42 16.06 1.27
CA LEU A 96 -4.97 16.05 1.43
C LEU A 96 -4.21 15.68 0.14
N ILE A 97 -4.86 14.98 -0.79
CA ILE A 97 -4.26 14.49 -2.06
C ILE A 97 -3.63 15.61 -2.93
N PRO A 98 -4.19 16.83 -3.05
CA PRO A 98 -3.62 17.87 -3.92
C PRO A 98 -2.21 18.36 -3.56
N LYS A 99 -1.63 17.91 -2.44
CA LYS A 99 -0.34 18.39 -1.92
C LYS A 99 0.81 17.40 -2.08
N ILE A 100 0.61 16.30 -2.80
CA ILE A 100 1.65 15.26 -2.91
C ILE A 100 2.59 15.57 -4.07
N GLU A 101 3.79 16.03 -3.74
CA GLU A 101 4.89 16.12 -4.70
C GLU A 101 5.47 14.74 -4.98
N THR A 102 5.62 14.40 -6.27
CA THR A 102 6.23 13.16 -6.73
C THR A 102 7.62 13.47 -7.30
N PRO A 103 8.70 13.06 -6.60
CA PRO A 103 10.04 13.20 -7.15
C PRO A 103 10.15 12.43 -8.46
N THR A 104 10.88 12.98 -9.42
CA THR A 104 11.16 12.32 -10.69
C THR A 104 12.51 11.62 -10.61
N TYR A 105 12.51 10.30 -10.73
CA TYR A 105 13.72 9.48 -10.81
C TYR A 105 13.87 8.85 -12.20
N PRO A 106 15.10 8.52 -12.64
CA PRO A 106 15.34 7.87 -13.92
C PRO A 106 14.54 6.56 -14.06
N SER A 107 13.86 6.37 -15.19
CA SER A 107 12.97 5.21 -15.43
C SER A 107 13.67 3.86 -15.32
N HIS A 108 14.97 3.79 -15.64
CA HIS A 108 15.75 2.55 -15.66
C HIS A 108 15.92 1.89 -14.28
N ILE A 109 15.66 2.60 -13.18
CA ILE A 109 15.78 1.99 -11.84
C ILE A 109 14.63 1.02 -11.54
N TYR A 110 13.51 1.13 -12.26
CA TYR A 110 12.29 0.34 -12.05
C TYR A 110 12.13 -0.81 -13.05
N THR A 111 13.16 -1.15 -13.82
CA THR A 111 13.12 -2.29 -14.74
C THR A 111 13.36 -3.59 -13.99
N SER A 112 12.76 -4.68 -14.49
CA SER A 112 13.02 -6.02 -13.97
C SER A 112 14.51 -6.36 -14.04
N LYS A 113 15.02 -7.05 -13.01
CA LYS A 113 16.40 -7.53 -12.92
C LYS A 113 16.41 -8.97 -12.45
N LEU A 114 17.37 -9.74 -12.95
CA LEU A 114 17.63 -11.08 -12.46
C LEU A 114 18.16 -10.99 -11.03
N ILE A 115 17.66 -11.88 -10.17
CA ILE A 115 18.04 -11.99 -8.77
C ILE A 115 18.64 -13.37 -8.52
N ASP A 116 19.80 -13.43 -7.88
CA ASP A 116 20.40 -14.68 -7.40
C ASP A 116 19.82 -15.04 -6.03
N THR A 117 18.93 -16.03 -6.01
CA THR A 117 18.30 -16.51 -4.78
C THR A 117 19.29 -17.25 -3.86
N LYS A 118 20.36 -17.85 -4.40
CA LYS A 118 21.40 -18.50 -3.59
C LYS A 118 22.22 -17.46 -2.83
N GLU A 119 22.57 -16.36 -3.52
CA GLU A 119 23.29 -15.25 -2.90
C GLU A 119 22.45 -14.60 -1.78
N ILE A 120 21.16 -14.38 -2.02
CA ILE A 120 20.23 -13.87 -1.01
C ILE A 120 20.16 -14.79 0.20
N ASN A 121 19.97 -16.09 0.00
CA ASN A 121 19.86 -17.05 1.09
C ASN A 121 21.16 -17.10 1.91
N LYS A 122 22.33 -16.99 1.25
CA LYS A 122 23.62 -16.90 1.95
C LYS A 122 23.76 -15.63 2.78
N ALA A 123 23.21 -14.50 2.32
CA ALA A 123 23.28 -13.22 3.03
C ALA A 123 22.24 -13.07 4.16
N LEU A 124 21.25 -13.97 4.21
CA LEU A 124 20.25 -14.03 5.27
C LEU A 124 20.70 -14.91 6.46
N ASN A 125 21.56 -15.90 6.21
CA ASN A 125 22.16 -16.80 7.19
C ASN A 125 23.48 -16.25 7.72
#